data_AF-A0A2T4WTM1-F1
#
_entry.id   AF-A0A2T4WTM1-F1
#
_cell.length_a   1.000
_cell.length_b   1.000
_cell.length_c   1.000
_cell.angle_alpha   90.00
_cell.angle_beta   90.00
_cell.angle_gamma   90.00
#
_symmetry.space_group_name_H-M   'P 1'
#
loop_
_entity.id
_entity.type
_entity.pdbx_description
1 polymer ?
#
loop_
_entity_poly.entity_id
_entity_poly.type
_entity_poly.pdbx_seq_one_letter_code
_entity_poly.pdbx_strand_id
1 'polypeptide(L)'
;VIIGLTLTLRYKNSNYINPNSGSSAIVANNNNYENLLTEGSFIDNVAIQSKVITEPYVKVFILFSENIEDRVYAYNEGLKPKEDKRGLGSDAISISNTFIDGNKLDSLRTEYLKTFNSIYYTKIDSIKFDNEFIFGKSLNNKMGFESYLSTKNLSDGKHLLKVNRMSIKEKDTSHWKVATIPFWYFKD
;
A
#
# COMPACT_ATOMS: atom_id res chain seq x y z
N VAL A 1 25.79 -37.08 -21.20
CA VAL A 1 24.78 -36.04 -20.87
C VAL A 1 23.91 -36.60 -19.75
N ILE A 2 23.99 -36.04 -18.55
CA ILE A 2 23.12 -36.44 -17.43
C ILE A 2 21.99 -35.41 -17.38
N ILE A 3 20.76 -35.86 -17.63
CA ILE A 3 19.56 -35.04 -17.47
C ILE A 3 19.06 -35.30 -16.06
N GLY A 4 19.22 -34.33 -15.15
CA GLY A 4 18.70 -34.39 -13.79
C GLY A 4 17.21 -34.07 -13.77
N LEU A 5 16.38 -35.02 -13.34
CA LEU A 5 14.97 -34.79 -13.04
C LEU A 5 14.84 -34.24 -11.61
N THR A 6 14.34 -33.01 -11.46
CA THR A 6 13.98 -32.47 -10.14
C THR A 6 12.53 -32.81 -9.82
N LEU A 7 12.33 -33.73 -8.88
CA LEU A 7 11.01 -34.02 -8.31
C LEU A 7 10.74 -33.01 -7.19
N THR A 8 9.75 -32.13 -7.38
CA THR A 8 9.27 -31.24 -6.32
C THR A 8 8.06 -31.86 -5.63
N LEU A 9 8.24 -32.34 -4.40
CA LEU A 9 7.14 -32.81 -3.56
C LEU A 9 6.42 -31.59 -2.96
N ARG A 10 5.19 -31.33 -3.40
CA ARG A 10 4.35 -30.25 -2.84
C ARG A 10 3.51 -30.78 -1.69
N TYR A 11 3.96 -30.51 -0.46
CA TYR A 11 3.20 -30.83 0.75
C TYR A 11 1.99 -29.90 0.90
N LYS A 12 0.79 -30.47 0.99
CA LYS A 12 -0.48 -29.72 1.09
C LYS A 12 -1.01 -29.77 2.53
N ASN A 13 -0.78 -28.70 3.29
CA ASN A 13 -1.22 -28.58 4.69
C ASN A 13 -2.75 -28.59 4.86
N SER A 14 -3.49 -28.03 3.89
CA SER A 14 -4.95 -27.95 3.97
C SER A 14 -5.57 -27.97 2.58
N ASN A 15 -6.77 -28.55 2.49
CA ASN A 15 -7.59 -28.51 1.29
C ASN A 15 -8.31 -27.18 1.08
N TYR A 16 -8.42 -26.35 2.13
CA TYR A 16 -9.24 -25.15 2.13
C TYR A 16 -8.44 -23.88 2.37
N ILE A 17 -7.34 -23.97 3.12
CA ILE A 17 -6.56 -22.81 3.57
C ILE A 17 -5.16 -22.88 2.97
N ASN A 18 -4.81 -21.86 2.20
CA ASN A 18 -3.44 -21.65 1.77
C ASN A 18 -2.83 -20.53 2.63
N PRO A 19 -1.86 -20.82 3.51
CA PRO A 19 -1.24 -19.76 4.34
C PRO A 19 -0.51 -18.69 3.51
N ASN A 20 -0.19 -18.98 2.25
CA ASN A 20 0.45 -18.04 1.34
C ASN A 20 -0.55 -17.20 0.52
N SER A 21 -1.87 -17.38 0.70
CA SER A 21 -2.86 -16.52 0.02
C SER A 21 -2.81 -15.10 0.58
N GLY A 22 -3.17 -14.10 -0.23
CA GLY A 22 -3.28 -12.72 0.22
C GLY A 22 -4.28 -12.55 1.39
N SER A 23 -4.12 -11.46 2.15
CA SER A 23 -5.00 -11.19 3.28
C SER A 23 -6.45 -10.99 2.86
N SER A 24 -7.35 -11.42 3.74
CA SER A 24 -8.79 -11.33 3.59
C SER A 24 -9.45 -11.22 4.98
N ALA A 25 -10.78 -11.29 5.05
CA ALA A 25 -11.46 -11.34 6.33
C ALA A 25 -11.10 -12.59 7.17
N ILE A 26 -10.56 -13.65 6.55
CA ILE A 26 -10.28 -14.94 7.22
C ILE A 26 -8.82 -15.38 7.15
N VAL A 27 -8.01 -14.79 6.26
CA VAL A 27 -6.57 -15.07 6.15
C VAL A 27 -5.78 -13.81 6.47
N ALA A 28 -4.76 -13.94 7.32
CA ALA A 28 -3.88 -12.86 7.76
C ALA A 28 -2.45 -13.10 7.25
N ASN A 29 -2.16 -12.64 6.03
CA ASN A 29 -0.87 -12.84 5.38
C ASN A 29 0.21 -11.94 6.01
N ASN A 30 1.37 -12.50 6.34
CA ASN A 30 2.46 -11.78 6.99
C ASN A 30 2.98 -10.57 6.19
N ASN A 31 2.84 -10.58 4.86
CA ASN A 31 3.24 -9.48 3.98
C ASN A 31 2.40 -8.20 4.16
N ASN A 32 1.37 -8.23 5.01
CA ASN A 32 0.54 -7.08 5.37
C ASN A 32 0.81 -6.53 6.78
N TYR A 33 1.84 -7.02 7.48
CA TYR A 33 2.19 -6.57 8.83
C TYR A 33 3.69 -6.27 8.92
N GLU A 34 4.05 -5.01 9.14
CA GLU A 34 5.46 -4.58 9.08
C GLU A 34 6.35 -5.34 10.07
N ASN A 35 5.85 -5.61 11.29
CA ASN A 35 6.59 -6.34 12.32
C ASN A 35 6.80 -7.84 12.04
N LEU A 36 6.14 -8.42 11.04
CA LEU A 36 6.26 -9.84 10.68
C LEU A 36 7.08 -10.08 9.39
N LEU A 37 7.56 -9.01 8.76
CA LEU A 37 8.40 -9.11 7.57
C LEU A 37 9.81 -9.54 7.95
N THR A 38 10.29 -10.63 7.36
CA THR A 38 11.66 -11.13 7.53
C THR A 38 12.51 -10.87 6.30
N GLU A 39 13.78 -11.27 6.35
CA GLU A 39 14.66 -11.26 5.19
C GLU A 39 14.03 -12.05 4.03
N GLY A 40 13.98 -11.44 2.83
CA GLY A 40 13.32 -12.01 1.65
C GLY A 40 11.80 -11.81 1.59
N SER A 41 11.14 -11.35 2.66
CA SER A 41 9.74 -10.94 2.62
C SER A 41 9.58 -9.52 2.05
N PHE A 42 8.41 -9.23 1.51
CA PHE A 42 8.08 -7.91 0.97
C PHE A 42 6.68 -7.50 1.43
N ILE A 43 6.48 -6.19 1.55
CA ILE A 43 5.13 -5.64 1.67
C ILE A 43 4.41 -5.99 0.37
N ASP A 44 3.18 -6.48 0.48
CA ASP A 44 2.30 -6.65 -0.68
C ASP A 44 1.85 -5.26 -1.19
N ASN A 45 0.55 -4.95 -1.20
CA ASN A 45 0.10 -3.60 -1.61
C ASN A 45 0.02 -2.63 -0.43
N VAL A 46 -0.33 -3.15 0.75
CA VAL A 46 -0.57 -2.37 1.97
C VAL A 46 -0.05 -3.15 3.17
N ALA A 47 0.54 -2.48 4.15
CA ALA A 47 0.87 -3.03 5.45
C ALA A 47 0.36 -2.16 6.60
N ILE A 48 0.17 -2.76 7.77
CA ILE A 48 -0.04 -2.08 9.05
C ILE A 48 1.05 -2.46 10.04
N GLN A 49 1.13 -1.77 11.18
CA GLN A 49 2.24 -1.99 12.11
C GLN A 49 2.27 -3.41 12.71
N SER A 50 1.11 -4.02 12.98
CA SER A 50 1.02 -5.35 13.63
C SER A 50 -0.37 -5.98 13.45
N LYS A 51 -0.49 -7.30 13.71
CA LYS A 51 -1.78 -8.01 13.80
C LYS A 51 -2.58 -7.59 15.02
N VAL A 52 -1.89 -7.32 16.13
CA VAL A 52 -2.48 -6.87 17.39
C VAL A 52 -2.03 -5.43 17.60
N ILE A 53 -3.00 -4.54 17.79
CA ILE A 53 -2.82 -3.10 17.97
C ILE A 53 -3.27 -2.76 19.39
N THR A 54 -2.40 -2.12 20.15
CA THR A 54 -2.73 -1.51 21.45
C THR A 54 -2.55 0.02 21.40
N GLU A 55 -1.86 0.52 20.38
CA GLU A 55 -1.62 1.94 20.18
C GLU A 55 -2.92 2.73 19.91
N PRO A 56 -2.91 4.06 20.17
CA PRO A 56 -4.05 4.93 19.88
C PRO A 56 -4.29 5.15 18.37
N TYR A 57 -3.59 4.41 17.50
CA TYR A 57 -3.69 4.49 16.06
C TYR A 57 -3.42 3.17 15.35
N VAL A 58 -3.95 3.03 14.13
CA VAL A 58 -3.53 2.04 13.13
C VAL A 58 -2.72 2.78 12.06
N LYS A 59 -1.43 2.47 11.96
CA LYS A 59 -0.59 2.96 10.87
C LYS A 59 -0.98 2.19 9.61
N VAL A 60 -1.26 2.91 8.53
CA VAL A 60 -1.55 2.32 7.21
C VAL A 60 -0.44 2.75 6.28
N PHE A 61 0.27 1.79 5.70
CA PHE A 61 1.34 2.01 4.74
C PHE A 61 0.98 1.40 3.38
N ILE A 62 0.87 2.23 2.33
CA ILE A 62 0.63 1.80 0.95
C ILE A 62 1.98 1.78 0.22
N LEU A 63 2.40 0.62 -0.27
CA LEU A 63 3.67 0.47 -0.97
C LEU A 63 3.65 1.27 -2.29
N PHE A 64 4.69 2.07 -2.54
CA PHE A 64 4.82 2.78 -3.81
C PHE A 64 5.02 1.80 -4.97
N SER A 65 4.36 2.06 -6.09
CA SER A 65 4.61 1.39 -7.37
C SER A 65 4.35 2.35 -8.52
N GLU A 66 4.98 2.11 -9.67
CA GLU A 66 4.79 2.91 -10.90
C GLU A 66 3.30 3.02 -11.29
N ASN A 67 2.55 1.93 -11.09
CA ASN A 67 1.10 1.90 -11.29
C ASN A 67 0.31 2.90 -10.44
N ILE A 68 0.80 3.28 -9.26
CA ILE A 68 0.14 4.33 -8.44
C ILE A 68 0.28 5.67 -9.13
N GLU A 69 1.47 5.97 -9.62
CA GLU A 69 1.76 7.23 -10.29
C GLU A 69 1.03 7.34 -11.63
N ASP A 70 0.94 6.26 -12.41
CA ASP A 70 0.12 6.24 -13.63
C ASP A 70 -1.35 6.57 -13.34
N ARG A 71 -1.88 6.12 -12.20
CA ARG A 71 -3.24 6.47 -11.77
C ARG A 71 -3.31 7.95 -11.39
N VAL A 72 -2.31 8.47 -10.67
CA VAL A 72 -2.26 9.91 -10.34
C VAL A 72 -2.29 10.74 -11.64
N TYR A 73 -1.51 10.38 -12.65
CA TYR A 73 -1.54 11.05 -13.96
C TYR A 73 -2.89 10.92 -14.67
N ALA A 74 -3.56 9.78 -14.56
CA ALA A 74 -4.88 9.60 -15.16
C ALA A 74 -5.96 10.50 -14.53
N TYR A 75 -5.82 10.87 -13.25
CA TYR A 75 -6.71 11.80 -12.56
C TYR A 75 -6.26 13.26 -12.65
N ASN A 76 -4.97 13.50 -12.90
CA ASN A 76 -4.39 14.82 -13.05
C ASN A 76 -3.29 14.79 -14.13
N GLU A 77 -3.71 14.94 -15.38
CA GLU A 77 -2.80 14.88 -16.55
C GLU A 77 -1.72 15.97 -16.51
N GLY A 78 -1.95 17.07 -15.79
CA GLY A 78 -0.98 18.16 -15.62
C GLY A 78 0.28 17.75 -14.84
N LEU A 79 0.22 16.65 -14.08
CA LEU A 79 1.38 16.06 -13.40
C LEU A 79 2.23 15.18 -14.31
N LYS A 80 1.69 14.73 -15.46
CA LYS A 80 2.39 13.82 -16.35
C LYS A 80 3.57 14.53 -17.03
N PRO A 81 4.81 14.02 -16.90
CA PRO A 81 5.96 14.64 -17.56
C PRO A 81 5.88 14.44 -19.08
N LYS A 82 6.51 15.35 -19.83
CA LYS A 82 6.65 15.22 -21.29
C LYS A 82 7.46 13.99 -21.68
N GLU A 83 8.49 13.69 -20.89
CA GLU A 83 9.34 12.52 -21.04
C GLU A 83 9.30 11.71 -19.74
N ASP A 84 8.90 10.45 -19.83
CA ASP A 84 8.89 9.54 -18.70
C ASP A 84 10.29 8.93 -18.51
N LYS A 85 10.87 9.15 -17.32
CA LYS A 85 12.24 8.74 -16.98
C LYS A 85 12.30 7.61 -15.95
N ARG A 86 11.16 6.97 -15.66
CA ARG A 86 11.05 5.89 -14.66
C ARG A 86 11.52 4.55 -15.26
N GLY A 87 12.03 3.64 -14.42
CA GLY A 87 12.37 2.26 -14.81
C GLY A 87 13.84 1.87 -14.60
N LEU A 88 14.23 0.67 -15.07
CA LEU A 88 15.57 0.11 -14.89
C LEU A 88 16.63 0.97 -15.59
N GLY A 89 17.59 1.51 -14.82
CA GLY A 89 18.58 2.48 -15.29
C GLY A 89 18.36 3.90 -14.74
N SER A 90 17.23 4.15 -14.07
CA SER A 90 17.11 5.30 -13.17
C SER A 90 17.93 5.00 -11.90
N ASP A 91 19.25 5.20 -11.97
CA ASP A 91 20.04 5.31 -10.74
C ASP A 91 19.30 6.27 -9.81
N ALA A 92 19.04 5.80 -8.59
CA ALA A 92 18.20 6.42 -7.58
C ALA A 92 18.23 7.94 -7.67
N ILE A 93 17.12 8.57 -8.06
CA ILE A 93 17.03 10.04 -8.09
C ILE A 93 18.13 10.64 -8.99
N SER A 94 18.16 10.28 -10.27
CA SER A 94 18.73 11.21 -11.26
C SER A 94 17.80 12.43 -11.32
N ILE A 95 18.04 13.38 -10.41
CA ILE A 95 17.72 14.79 -10.63
C ILE A 95 18.60 15.18 -11.83
N SER A 96 18.14 14.80 -13.02
CA SER A 96 18.82 15.11 -14.26
C SER A 96 18.82 16.63 -14.39
N ASN A 97 19.89 17.30 -13.95
CA ASN A 97 20.46 18.59 -14.37
C ASN A 97 19.53 19.66 -14.99
N THR A 98 18.26 19.67 -14.61
CA THR A 98 17.28 20.66 -14.96
C THR A 98 17.00 21.31 -13.63
N PHE A 99 17.52 22.52 -13.44
CA PHE A 99 17.26 23.34 -12.26
C PHE A 99 15.75 23.62 -12.20
N ILE A 100 14.97 22.66 -11.71
CA ILE A 100 13.58 22.90 -11.33
C ILE A 100 13.68 23.71 -10.05
N ASP A 101 13.17 24.94 -10.09
CA ASP A 101 12.98 25.78 -8.90
C ASP A 101 12.32 24.95 -7.79
N GLY A 102 12.91 24.96 -6.59
CA GLY A 102 12.39 24.21 -5.43
C GLY A 102 10.91 24.49 -5.16
N ASN A 103 10.47 25.74 -5.36
CA ASN A 103 9.06 26.12 -5.19
C ASN A 103 8.14 25.41 -6.20
N LYS A 104 8.60 25.25 -7.45
CA LYS A 104 7.84 24.54 -8.49
C LYS A 104 7.79 23.05 -8.20
N LEU A 105 8.88 22.48 -7.70
CA LEU A 105 8.93 21.07 -7.31
C LEU A 105 7.97 20.78 -6.14
N ASP A 106 7.94 21.65 -5.14
CA ASP A 106 7.06 21.50 -3.98
C ASP A 106 5.58 21.67 -4.37
N SER A 107 5.27 22.57 -5.31
CA SER A 107 3.92 22.69 -5.88
C SER A 107 3.49 21.40 -6.59
N LEU A 108 4.36 20.80 -7.42
CA LEU A 108 4.06 19.53 -8.10
C LEU A 108 3.87 18.37 -7.13
N ARG A 109 4.70 18.29 -6.07
CA ARG A 109 4.57 17.28 -5.01
C ARG A 109 3.26 17.44 -4.22
N THR A 110 2.87 18.69 -3.95
CA THR A 110 1.61 19.01 -3.26
C THR A 110 0.43 18.56 -4.11
N GLU A 111 0.40 18.91 -5.39
CA GLU A 111 -0.67 18.48 -6.30
C GLU A 111 -0.67 16.96 -6.52
N TYR A 112 0.50 16.31 -6.53
CA TYR A 112 0.61 14.86 -6.53
C TYR A 112 -0.06 14.24 -5.31
N LEU A 113 0.31 14.66 -4.10
CA LEU A 113 -0.25 14.11 -2.86
C LEU A 113 -1.74 14.41 -2.73
N LYS A 114 -2.19 15.59 -3.13
CA LYS A 114 -3.61 15.95 -3.19
C LYS A 114 -4.39 15.03 -4.13
N THR A 115 -3.83 14.75 -5.31
CA THR A 115 -4.44 13.82 -6.27
C THR A 115 -4.44 12.40 -5.73
N PHE A 116 -3.35 11.95 -5.09
CA PHE A 116 -3.29 10.63 -4.45
C PHE A 116 -4.34 10.48 -3.34
N ASN A 117 -4.49 11.49 -2.48
CA ASN A 117 -5.45 11.49 -1.38
C ASN A 117 -6.91 11.56 -1.85
N SER A 118 -7.18 12.12 -3.03
CA SER A 118 -8.54 12.12 -3.58
C SER A 118 -8.94 10.75 -4.13
N ILE A 119 -7.98 9.94 -4.57
CA ILE A 119 -8.26 8.63 -5.20
C ILE A 119 -8.16 7.45 -4.22
N TYR A 120 -7.33 7.51 -3.17
CA TYR A 120 -7.22 6.45 -2.15
C TYR A 120 -7.98 6.81 -0.88
N TYR A 121 -8.61 5.82 -0.26
CA TYR A 121 -9.23 6.00 1.05
C TYR A 121 -9.22 4.71 1.85
N THR A 122 -9.36 4.86 3.16
CA THR A 122 -9.36 3.73 4.10
C THR A 122 -10.71 3.59 4.81
N LYS A 123 -11.00 2.36 5.20
CA LYS A 123 -12.13 2.01 6.06
C LYS A 123 -11.65 1.05 7.13
N ILE A 124 -12.11 1.23 8.36
CA ILE A 124 -12.08 0.17 9.38
C ILE A 124 -13.53 -0.32 9.51
N ASP A 125 -13.73 -1.59 9.21
CA ASP A 125 -15.03 -2.25 9.10
C ASP A 125 -15.98 -1.58 8.09
N SER A 126 -16.90 -0.76 8.59
CA SER A 126 -17.86 0.05 7.83
C SER A 126 -17.55 1.55 7.85
N ILE A 127 -16.68 2.00 8.77
CA ILE A 127 -16.37 3.41 9.00
C ILE A 127 -15.31 3.85 7.99
N LYS A 128 -15.63 4.85 7.17
CA LYS A 128 -14.68 5.51 6.28
C LYS A 128 -13.91 6.57 7.06
N PHE A 129 -12.59 6.57 6.89
CA PHE A 129 -11.73 7.61 7.42
C PHE A 129 -11.43 8.63 6.32
N ASP A 130 -11.47 9.90 6.70
CA ASP A 130 -10.92 10.99 5.90
C ASP A 130 -9.47 11.16 6.33
N ASN A 131 -8.57 10.46 5.63
CA ASN A 131 -7.20 10.30 6.07
C ASN A 131 -6.25 10.86 5.02
N GLU A 132 -5.38 11.76 5.46
CA GLU A 132 -4.33 12.32 4.63
C GLU A 132 -3.10 11.42 4.70
N PHE A 133 -2.73 10.88 3.55
CA PHE A 133 -1.50 10.15 3.33
C PHE A 133 -0.38 11.11 2.97
N ILE A 134 0.77 10.91 3.60
CA ILE A 134 2.04 11.56 3.26
C ILE A 134 2.98 10.55 2.63
N PHE A 135 3.94 11.01 1.82
CA PHE A 135 5.00 10.14 1.33
C PHE A 135 6.03 9.88 2.43
N GLY A 136 6.45 8.63 2.58
CA GLY A 136 7.34 8.20 3.65
C GLY A 136 8.00 6.87 3.35
N LYS A 137 8.52 6.25 4.41
CA LYS A 137 9.19 4.96 4.34
C LYS A 137 8.60 3.98 5.34
N SER A 138 8.45 2.74 4.91
CA SER A 138 8.07 1.63 5.79
C SER A 138 9.16 1.39 6.84
N LEU A 139 8.85 0.60 7.88
CA LEU A 139 9.86 0.11 8.83
C LEU A 139 11.03 -0.61 8.11
N ASN A 140 10.77 -1.24 6.96
CA ASN A 140 11.77 -1.93 6.15
C ASN A 140 12.36 -1.08 4.99
N ASN A 141 12.37 0.25 5.15
CA ASN A 141 12.98 1.22 4.22
C ASN A 141 12.42 1.16 2.76
N LYS A 142 11.22 0.64 2.56
CA LYS A 142 10.49 0.72 1.29
C LYS A 142 9.78 2.06 1.20
N MET A 143 9.77 2.66 0.00
CA MET A 143 9.07 3.92 -0.24
C MET A 143 7.57 3.68 -0.41
N GLY A 144 6.77 4.62 0.05
CA GLY A 144 5.32 4.49 0.02
C GLY A 144 4.61 5.67 0.65
N PHE A 145 3.33 5.47 0.93
CA PHE A 145 2.46 6.46 1.52
C PHE A 145 1.99 5.98 2.89
N GLU A 146 2.03 6.84 3.89
CA GLU A 146 1.58 6.48 5.23
C GLU A 146 0.56 7.45 5.81
N SER A 147 -0.33 6.91 6.62
CA SER A 147 -1.33 7.65 7.38
C SER A 147 -1.64 6.91 8.70
N TYR A 148 -2.19 7.62 9.67
CA TYR A 148 -2.40 7.11 11.03
C TYR A 148 -3.88 7.27 11.40
N LEU A 149 -4.60 6.16 11.51
CA LEU A 149 -6.04 6.14 11.78
C LEU A 149 -6.28 6.01 13.28
N SER A 150 -7.03 6.91 13.90
CA SER A 150 -7.31 6.83 15.34
C SER A 150 -8.10 5.56 15.70
N THR A 151 -7.71 4.90 16.80
CA THR A 151 -8.43 3.75 17.38
C THR A 151 -9.49 4.15 18.42
N LYS A 152 -9.68 5.45 18.68
CA LYS A 152 -10.51 5.98 19.78
C LYS A 152 -11.92 5.40 19.88
N ASN A 153 -12.53 5.04 18.75
CA ASN A 153 -13.91 4.55 18.66
C ASN A 153 -13.99 3.06 18.25
N LEU A 154 -12.88 2.32 18.29
CA LEU A 154 -12.89 0.89 18.05
C LEU A 154 -13.23 0.15 19.34
N SER A 155 -14.08 -0.87 19.23
CA SER A 155 -14.32 -1.83 20.31
C SER A 155 -13.16 -2.80 20.43
N ASP A 156 -13.02 -3.48 21.56
CA ASP A 156 -12.04 -4.56 21.65
C ASP A 156 -12.42 -5.73 20.71
N GLY A 157 -11.40 -6.36 20.12
CA GLY A 157 -11.53 -7.54 19.28
C GLY A 157 -11.12 -7.33 17.83
N LYS A 158 -11.71 -8.13 16.95
CA LYS A 158 -11.30 -8.24 15.55
C LYS A 158 -11.93 -7.13 14.69
N HIS A 159 -11.10 -6.49 13.89
CA HIS A 159 -11.46 -5.48 12.90
C HIS A 159 -10.90 -5.81 11.51
N LEU A 160 -11.47 -5.19 10.49
CA LEU A 160 -11.01 -5.28 9.11
C LEU A 160 -10.61 -3.90 8.58
N LEU A 161 -9.32 -3.68 8.37
CA LEU A 161 -8.85 -2.56 7.58
C LEU A 161 -9.08 -2.87 6.09
N LYS A 162 -9.70 -1.94 5.37
CA LYS A 162 -9.88 -2.00 3.92
C LYS A 162 -9.29 -0.74 3.30
N VAL A 163 -8.32 -0.93 2.42
CA VAL A 163 -7.81 0.15 1.58
C VAL A 163 -8.44 0.01 0.21
N ASN A 164 -8.98 1.10 -0.29
CA ASN A 164 -9.67 1.15 -1.57
C ASN A 164 -9.14 2.31 -2.39
N ARG A 165 -9.36 2.23 -3.70
CA ARG A 165 -9.05 3.30 -4.64
C ARG A 165 -10.20 3.54 -5.61
N MET A 166 -10.34 4.76 -6.08
CA MET A 166 -11.19 5.06 -7.22
C MET A 166 -10.52 4.59 -8.52
N SER A 167 -11.34 4.24 -9.51
CA SER A 167 -10.93 3.94 -10.87
C SER A 167 -11.96 4.53 -11.82
N ILE A 168 -11.51 5.26 -12.83
CA ILE A 168 -12.38 5.70 -13.92
C ILE A 168 -12.53 4.52 -14.90
N LYS A 169 -13.77 4.12 -15.18
CA LYS A 169 -14.09 3.19 -16.27
C LYS A 169 -15.23 3.78 -17.09
N GLU A 170 -15.00 4.03 -18.38
CA GLU A 170 -16.05 4.43 -19.34
C GLU A 170 -16.91 5.63 -18.86
N LYS A 171 -16.28 6.62 -18.22
CA LYS A 171 -16.89 7.83 -17.61
C LYS A 171 -17.66 7.63 -16.30
N ASP A 172 -17.65 6.43 -15.72
CA ASP A 172 -18.16 6.19 -14.37
C ASP A 172 -17.01 5.91 -13.37
N THR A 173 -17.22 6.29 -12.11
CA THR A 173 -16.23 6.09 -11.03
C THR A 173 -16.52 4.78 -10.30
N SER A 174 -15.68 3.77 -10.55
CA SER A 174 -15.71 2.50 -9.85
C SER A 174 -14.77 2.52 -8.63
N HIS A 175 -15.07 1.72 -7.62
CA HIS A 175 -14.26 1.62 -6.39
C HIS A 175 -13.61 0.23 -6.32
N TRP A 176 -12.28 0.20 -6.32
CA TRP A 176 -11.47 -1.01 -6.32
C TRP A 176 -10.86 -1.27 -4.95
N LYS A 177 -10.93 -2.51 -4.50
CA LYS A 177 -10.27 -2.96 -3.28
C LYS A 177 -8.78 -3.16 -3.55
N VAL A 178 -7.95 -2.47 -2.78
CA VAL A 178 -6.48 -2.60 -2.83
C VAL A 178 -6.02 -3.66 -1.84
N ALA A 179 -6.55 -3.63 -0.62
CA ALA A 179 -6.23 -4.61 0.41
C ALA A 179 -7.41 -4.81 1.39
N THR A 180 -7.44 -5.97 2.03
CA THR A 180 -8.27 -6.23 3.23
C THR A 180 -7.39 -6.93 4.25
N ILE A 181 -7.12 -6.27 5.37
CA ILE A 181 -6.16 -6.73 6.38
C ILE A 181 -6.92 -6.89 7.70
N PRO A 182 -7.03 -8.12 8.24
CA PRO A 182 -7.60 -8.33 9.56
C PRO A 182 -6.60 -7.92 10.64
N PHE A 183 -7.07 -7.29 11.70
CA PHE A 183 -6.28 -6.99 12.89
C PHE A 183 -7.15 -7.07 14.14
N TRP A 184 -6.51 -7.07 15.31
CA TRP A 184 -7.18 -7.07 16.60
C TRP A 184 -6.78 -5.83 17.37
N TYR A 185 -7.75 -5.13 17.91
CA TYR A 185 -7.54 -4.00 18.79
C TYR A 185 -7.91 -4.41 20.22
N PHE A 186 -7.06 -4.08 21.18
CA PHE A 186 -7.37 -4.18 22.59
C PHE A 186 -6.87 -2.91 23.24
N LYS A 187 -7.78 -2.19 23.90
CA LYS A 187 -7.42 -1.01 24.65
C LYS A 187 -6.61 -1.42 25.89
N ASP A 188 -5.44 -0.82 26.05
CA ASP A 188 -4.65 -0.93 27.29
C ASP A 188 -5.39 -0.32 28.50
#